data_AF-A0A6C0H1M2-F1
#
_entry.id   AF-A0A6C0H1M2-F1
#
_cell.length_a   1.000
_cell.length_b   1.000
_cell.length_c   1.000
_cell.angle_alpha   90.00
_cell.angle_beta   90.00
_cell.angle_gamma   90.00
#
_symmetry.space_group_name_H-M   'P 1'
#
loop_
_entity.id
_entity.type
_entity.pdbx_description
1 polymer ?
#
loop_
_entity_poly.entity_id
_entity_poly.type
_entity_poly.pdbx_seq_one_letter_code
_entity_poly.pdbx_strand_id
1 'polypeptide(L)'
;MSRRRYGCINEDNKEVEPSIETINNVGTNANEDTMKHKMVLRVFEYCNMFISMFGIYFLWIISHYICSHLYIHVCVPATIFGFISSPFVATAPHCQALRWVIYQGGNSIIAMWFVTGTWVVRYYMIPIKSA
;
A
#
# COMPACT_ATOMS: atom_id res chain seq x y z
N MET A 1 -13.83 -46.23 -24.53
CA MET A 1 -13.96 -44.85 -24.00
C MET A 1 -12.93 -43.98 -24.72
N SER A 2 -13.33 -43.37 -25.83
CA SER A 2 -12.43 -42.74 -26.81
C SER A 2 -12.28 -41.24 -26.53
N ARG A 3 -11.04 -40.75 -26.36
CA ARG A 3 -10.74 -39.32 -26.24
C ARG A 3 -10.85 -38.68 -27.63
N ARG A 4 -11.93 -37.94 -27.90
CA ARG A 4 -12.00 -37.05 -29.07
C ARG A 4 -11.17 -35.79 -28.80
N ARG A 5 -10.05 -35.68 -29.51
CA ARG A 5 -9.23 -34.48 -29.61
C ARG A 5 -9.92 -33.56 -30.62
N TYR A 6 -10.63 -32.53 -30.15
CA TYR A 6 -11.20 -31.51 -31.03
C TYR A 6 -10.05 -30.60 -31.50
N GLY A 7 -9.68 -30.73 -32.77
CA GLY A 7 -8.89 -29.73 -33.50
C GLY A 7 -9.84 -28.87 -34.33
N CYS A 8 -9.66 -27.55 -34.31
CA CYS A 8 -10.40 -26.65 -35.18
C CYS A 8 -9.93 -26.86 -36.64
N ILE A 9 -10.88 -27.17 -37.52
CA ILE A 9 -10.69 -27.28 -38.97
C ILE A 9 -11.03 -25.92 -39.61
N ASN A 10 -10.13 -25.38 -40.44
CA ASN A 10 -10.43 -24.25 -41.33
C ASN A 10 -10.95 -24.79 -42.69
N GLU A 11 -11.81 -24.03 -43.37
CA GLU A 11 -12.58 -24.45 -44.56
C GLU A 11 -11.75 -24.78 -45.82
N ASP A 12 -10.48 -24.37 -45.87
CA ASP A 12 -9.58 -24.69 -46.98
C ASP A 12 -8.65 -25.84 -46.57
N ASN A 13 -9.00 -27.06 -46.99
CA ASN A 13 -8.34 -28.34 -46.67
C ASN A 13 -6.92 -28.48 -47.27
N LYS A 14 -6.02 -27.52 -46.98
CA LYS A 14 -4.59 -27.58 -47.22
C LYS A 14 -3.88 -27.57 -45.87
N GLU A 15 -2.99 -28.53 -45.64
CA GLU A 15 -1.98 -28.42 -44.60
C GLU A 15 -1.15 -27.16 -44.91
N VAL A 16 -1.47 -26.05 -44.23
CA VAL A 16 -0.58 -24.90 -44.17
C VAL A 16 0.53 -25.33 -43.24
N GLU A 17 1.56 -25.97 -43.80
CA GLU A 17 2.81 -26.22 -43.09
C GLU A 17 3.34 -24.84 -42.68
N PRO A 18 3.33 -24.49 -41.38
CA PRO A 18 3.77 -23.17 -40.97
C PRO A 18 5.25 -23.07 -41.32
N SER A 19 5.60 -22.14 -42.22
CA SER A 19 6.99 -21.83 -42.54
C SER A 19 7.76 -21.66 -41.24
N ILE A 20 8.99 -22.20 -41.17
CA ILE A 20 9.84 -22.16 -39.96
C ILE A 20 9.95 -20.74 -39.39
N GLU A 21 9.91 -19.72 -40.25
CA GLU A 21 9.87 -18.31 -39.87
C GLU A 21 8.63 -17.95 -39.03
N THR A 22 7.45 -18.48 -39.35
CA THR A 22 6.21 -18.29 -38.57
C THR A 22 6.30 -18.95 -37.21
N ILE A 23 6.83 -20.17 -37.09
CA ILE A 23 7.00 -20.85 -35.80
C ILE A 23 7.98 -20.07 -34.90
N ASN A 24 9.09 -19.60 -35.47
CA ASN A 24 10.09 -18.82 -34.74
C ASN A 24 9.50 -17.51 -34.21
N ASN A 25 8.69 -16.82 -35.03
CA ASN A 25 8.01 -15.58 -34.62
C ASN A 25 6.95 -15.82 -33.53
N VAL A 26 6.17 -16.92 -33.58
CA VAL A 26 5.21 -17.23 -32.50
C VAL A 26 5.94 -17.57 -31.19
N GLY A 27 7.05 -18.30 -31.25
CA GLY A 27 7.85 -18.67 -30.08
C GLY A 27 8.50 -17.48 -29.37
N THR A 28 8.99 -16.49 -30.11
CA THR A 28 9.58 -15.27 -29.54
C THR A 28 8.54 -14.39 -28.87
N ASN A 29 7.39 -14.17 -29.51
CA ASN A 29 6.29 -13.38 -28.94
C ASN A 29 5.72 -14.02 -27.66
N ALA A 30 5.51 -15.34 -27.64
CA ALA A 30 4.99 -16.03 -26.47
C ALA A 30 5.93 -15.97 -25.25
N ASN A 31 7.24 -16.03 -25.47
CA ASN A 31 8.25 -15.86 -24.40
C ASN A 31 8.26 -14.41 -23.89
N GLU A 32 8.19 -13.43 -24.79
CA GLU A 32 8.16 -12.02 -24.42
C GLU A 32 6.91 -11.67 -23.59
N ASP A 33 5.73 -12.17 -23.97
CA ASP A 33 4.47 -11.92 -23.25
C ASP A 33 4.46 -12.57 -21.87
N THR A 34 4.97 -13.81 -21.74
CA THR A 34 5.10 -14.47 -20.44
C THR A 34 6.14 -13.80 -19.55
N MET A 35 7.21 -13.24 -20.12
CA MET A 35 8.24 -12.53 -19.37
C MET A 35 7.73 -11.18 -18.84
N LYS A 36 7.00 -10.43 -19.68
CA LYS A 36 6.32 -9.17 -19.30
C LYS A 36 5.29 -9.40 -18.20
N HIS A 37 4.44 -10.43 -18.33
CA HIS A 37 3.42 -10.75 -17.33
C HIS A 37 4.02 -11.10 -15.96
N LYS A 38 5.08 -11.92 -15.92
CA LYS A 38 5.79 -12.26 -14.66
C LYS A 38 6.50 -11.06 -14.03
N MET A 39 6.95 -10.11 -14.83
CA MET A 39 7.55 -8.88 -14.33
C MET A 39 6.49 -7.94 -13.73
N VAL A 40 5.36 -7.77 -14.41
CA VAL A 40 4.24 -6.92 -13.93
C VAL A 40 3.66 -7.45 -12.62
N LEU A 41 3.46 -8.77 -12.49
CA LEU A 41 2.96 -9.35 -11.24
C LEU A 41 3.91 -9.11 -10.05
N ARG A 42 5.22 -9.29 -10.25
CA ARG A 42 6.21 -9.00 -9.22
C ARG A 42 6.21 -7.51 -8.84
N VAL A 43 6.18 -6.62 -9.82
CA VAL A 43 6.13 -5.17 -9.56
C VAL A 43 4.86 -4.79 -8.79
N PHE A 44 3.71 -5.35 -9.14
CA PHE A 44 2.44 -5.06 -8.47
C PHE A 44 2.42 -5.52 -7.00
N GLU A 45 2.98 -6.69 -6.69
CA GLU A 45 3.12 -7.18 -5.31
C GLU A 45 4.01 -6.26 -4.45
N TYR A 46 5.15 -5.81 -5.00
CA TYR A 46 6.02 -4.87 -4.30
C TYR A 46 5.33 -3.51 -4.09
N CYS A 47 4.72 -2.95 -5.14
CA CYS A 47 3.98 -1.69 -5.03
C CYS A 47 2.87 -1.76 -3.99
N ASN A 48 2.12 -2.86 -3.92
CA ASN A 48 1.06 -3.03 -2.93
C ASN A 48 1.60 -3.02 -1.48
N MET A 49 2.75 -3.66 -1.24
CA MET A 49 3.39 -3.66 0.09
C MET A 49 3.84 -2.26 0.50
N PHE A 50 4.50 -1.53 -0.40
CA PHE A 50 4.93 -0.16 -0.13
C PHE A 50 3.76 0.80 0.03
N ILE A 51 2.75 0.72 -0.82
CA ILE A 51 1.52 1.53 -0.71
C ILE A 51 0.80 1.24 0.60
N SER A 52 0.73 -0.02 1.04
CA SER A 52 0.12 -0.36 2.31
C SER A 52 0.87 0.25 3.50
N MET A 53 2.21 0.25 3.48
CA MET A 53 3.02 0.82 4.57
C MET A 53 3.02 2.36 4.59
N PHE A 54 3.19 3.00 3.43
CA PHE A 54 3.17 4.46 3.36
C PHE A 54 1.74 5.02 3.47
N GLY A 55 0.76 4.32 2.92
CA GLY A 55 -0.66 4.71 2.98
C GLY A 55 -1.18 4.79 4.40
N ILE A 56 -0.86 3.80 5.25
CA ILE A 56 -1.26 3.84 6.66
C ILE A 56 -0.54 4.96 7.43
N TYR A 57 0.71 5.27 7.08
CA TYR A 57 1.45 6.38 7.69
C TYR A 57 0.80 7.74 7.38
N PHE A 58 0.49 8.00 6.11
CA PHE A 58 -0.22 9.22 5.71
C PHE A 58 -1.61 9.32 6.34
N LEU A 59 -2.34 8.20 6.43
CA LEU A 59 -3.64 8.15 7.08
C LEU A 59 -3.54 8.60 8.54
N TRP A 60 -2.55 8.10 9.29
CA TRP A 60 -2.34 8.50 10.69
C TRP A 60 -1.96 9.97 10.83
N ILE A 61 -1.10 10.50 9.96
CA ILE A 61 -0.72 11.93 9.98
C ILE A 61 -1.94 12.81 9.74
N ILE A 62 -2.72 12.51 8.69
CA ILE A 62 -3.92 13.27 8.34
C ILE A 62 -4.94 13.19 9.48
N SER A 63 -5.18 11.99 10.01
CA SER A 63 -6.12 11.79 11.11
C SER A 63 -5.68 12.55 12.36
N HIS A 64 -4.39 12.52 12.71
CA HIS A 64 -3.85 13.26 13.85
C HIS A 64 -3.99 14.78 13.68
N TYR A 65 -3.72 15.30 12.48
CA TYR A 65 -3.86 16.72 12.15
C TYR A 65 -5.32 17.19 12.25
N ILE A 66 -6.23 16.50 11.56
CA ILE A 66 -7.66 16.84 11.55
C ILE A 66 -8.25 16.72 12.96
N CYS A 67 -7.97 15.62 13.68
CA CYS A 67 -8.54 15.42 15.01
C CYS A 67 -8.04 16.46 16.02
N SER A 68 -6.77 16.87 15.95
CA SER A 68 -6.21 17.90 16.84
C SER A 68 -6.87 19.25 16.62
N HIS A 69 -7.07 19.66 15.36
CA HIS A 69 -7.79 20.90 15.05
C HIS A 69 -9.26 20.83 15.45
N LEU A 70 -9.94 19.73 15.13
CA LEU A 70 -11.35 19.56 15.47
C LEU A 70 -11.59 19.53 16.98
N TYR A 71 -10.67 18.92 17.75
CA TYR A 71 -10.75 18.86 19.21
C TYR A 71 -10.73 20.26 19.84
N ILE A 72 -9.86 21.16 19.37
CA ILE A 72 -9.77 22.52 19.92
C ILE A 72 -11.03 23.33 19.57
N HIS A 73 -11.59 23.15 18.37
CA HIS A 73 -12.78 23.90 17.96
C HIS A 73 -14.08 23.40 18.60
N VAL A 74 -14.22 22.08 18.81
CA VAL A 74 -15.48 21.47 19.26
C VAL A 74 -15.47 21.18 20.76
N CYS A 75 -14.37 20.64 21.29
CA CYS A 75 -14.32 20.12 22.66
C CYS A 75 -13.78 21.13 23.68
N VAL A 76 -12.87 22.02 23.26
CA VAL A 76 -12.22 22.98 24.16
C VAL A 76 -12.12 24.36 23.48
N PRO A 77 -13.25 25.03 23.20
CA PRO A 77 -13.22 26.36 22.61
C PRO A 77 -12.52 27.35 23.55
N ALA A 78 -11.71 28.26 22.99
CA ALA A 78 -10.84 29.19 23.73
C ALA A 78 -11.58 30.35 24.46
N THR A 79 -12.78 30.09 24.99
CA THR A 79 -13.59 31.05 25.75
C THR A 79 -13.67 30.63 27.22
N ILE A 80 -13.90 31.60 28.12
CA ILE A 80 -14.03 31.32 29.58
C ILE A 80 -15.19 30.36 29.87
N PHE A 81 -16.30 30.50 29.13
CA PHE A 81 -17.42 29.56 29.20
C PHE A 81 -17.03 28.17 28.65
N GLY A 82 -16.23 28.11 27.59
CA GLY A 82 -15.63 26.89 27.06
C GLY A 82 -14.76 26.16 28.08
N PHE A 83 -13.98 26.88 28.89
CA PHE A 83 -13.16 26.29 29.94
C PHE A 83 -14.00 25.62 31.04
N ILE A 84 -15.04 26.30 31.53
CA ILE A 84 -15.94 25.77 32.57
C ILE A 84 -16.79 24.60 32.05
N SER A 85 -17.21 24.65 30.78
CA SER A 85 -17.98 23.57 30.16
C SER A 85 -17.12 22.40 29.65
N SER A 86 -15.80 22.59 29.50
CA SER A 86 -14.87 21.57 28.99
C SER A 86 -14.93 20.20 29.69
N PRO A 87 -15.04 20.05 31.03
CA PRO A 87 -15.12 18.73 31.65
C PRO A 87 -16.40 17.97 31.26
N PHE A 88 -17.50 18.69 31.04
CA PHE A 88 -18.77 18.08 30.63
C PHE A 88 -18.69 17.63 29.17
N VAL A 89 -18.20 18.50 28.29
CA VAL A 89 -18.05 18.21 26.86
C VAL A 89 -16.97 17.16 26.61
N ALA A 90 -15.91 17.13 27.43
CA ALA A 90 -14.85 16.13 27.34
C ALA A 90 -15.37 14.70 27.53
N THR A 91 -16.43 14.49 28.32
CA THR A 91 -17.04 13.15 28.48
C THR A 91 -17.93 12.74 27.30
N ALA A 92 -18.22 13.67 26.37
CA ALA A 92 -19.01 13.36 25.21
C ALA A 92 -18.28 12.37 24.28
N PRO A 93 -19.02 11.44 23.65
CA PRO A 93 -18.43 10.34 22.89
C PRO A 93 -17.56 10.83 21.71
N HIS A 94 -17.94 11.94 21.07
CA HIS A 94 -17.15 12.51 19.96
C HIS A 94 -15.78 13.04 20.43
N CYS A 95 -15.73 13.72 21.59
CA CYS A 95 -14.47 14.22 22.16
C CYS A 95 -13.57 13.09 22.68
N GLN A 96 -14.17 12.03 23.23
CA GLN A 96 -13.44 10.82 23.64
C GLN A 96 -12.81 10.11 22.44
N ALA A 97 -13.54 9.96 21.34
CA ALA A 97 -13.02 9.37 20.11
C ALA A 97 -11.86 10.21 19.53
N LEU A 98 -12.04 11.52 19.41
CA LEU A 98 -11.00 12.43 18.92
C LEU A 98 -9.73 12.37 19.79
N ARG A 99 -9.92 12.39 21.12
CA ARG A 99 -8.82 12.26 22.07
C ARG A 99 -8.09 10.93 21.88
N TRP A 100 -8.82 9.83 21.77
CA TRP A 100 -8.22 8.52 21.51
C TRP A 100 -7.41 8.49 20.21
N VAL A 101 -7.93 9.05 19.11
CA VAL A 101 -7.21 9.13 17.83
C VAL A 101 -5.93 9.97 17.96
N ILE A 102 -5.96 11.08 18.71
CA ILE A 102 -4.78 11.91 18.95
C ILE A 102 -3.69 11.10 19.70
N TYR A 103 -4.06 10.43 20.80
CA TYR A 103 -3.12 9.63 21.60
C TYR A 103 -2.58 8.44 20.83
N GLN A 104 -3.46 7.63 20.25
CA GLN A 104 -3.08 6.41 19.54
C GLN A 104 -2.35 6.74 18.23
N GLY A 105 -2.78 7.79 17.53
CA GLY A 105 -2.13 8.28 16.32
C GLY A 105 -0.73 8.81 16.60
N GLY A 106 -0.56 9.58 17.67
CA GLY A 106 0.77 10.03 18.11
C GLY A 106 1.71 8.87 18.41
N ASN A 107 1.23 7.85 19.16
CA ASN A 107 2.03 6.66 19.45
C ASN A 107 2.41 5.87 18.19
N SER A 108 1.48 5.76 17.24
CA SER A 108 1.71 5.08 15.96
C SER A 108 2.74 5.83 15.10
N ILE A 109 2.67 7.16 15.04
CA ILE A 109 3.64 8.01 14.34
C ILE A 109 5.03 7.87 14.95
N ILE A 110 5.13 7.88 16.29
CA ILE A 110 6.39 7.70 17.02
C ILE A 110 7.00 6.33 16.72
N ALA A 111 6.21 5.25 16.77
CA ALA A 111 6.70 3.91 16.46
C ALA A 111 7.26 3.82 15.02
N MET A 112 6.58 4.44 14.05
CA MET A 112 7.05 4.50 12.66
C MET A 112 8.32 5.36 12.50
N TRP A 113 8.41 6.46 13.26
CA TRP A 113 9.61 7.28 13.31
C TRP A 113 10.81 6.50 13.87
N PHE A 114 10.61 5.68 14.90
CA PHE A 114 11.66 4.81 15.43
C PHE A 114 12.15 3.79 14.40
N VAL A 115 11.26 3.14 13.65
CA VAL A 115 11.66 2.22 12.58
C VAL A 115 12.55 2.91 11.55
N THR A 116 12.15 4.12 11.13
CA THR A 116 12.93 4.93 10.20
C THR A 116 14.28 5.33 10.80
N GLY A 117 14.28 5.76 12.06
CA GLY A 117 15.50 6.11 12.82
C GLY A 117 16.45 4.92 12.96
N THR A 118 15.96 3.72 13.26
CA THR A 118 16.78 2.50 13.32
C THR A 118 17.41 2.17 11.97
N TRP A 119 16.68 2.35 10.86
CA TRP A 119 17.21 2.15 9.52
C TRP A 119 18.35 3.13 9.20
N VAL A 120 18.16 4.41 9.53
CA VAL A 120 19.19 5.46 9.39
C VAL A 120 20.42 5.14 10.25
N VAL A 121 20.24 4.80 11.53
CA VAL A 121 21.36 4.45 12.42
C VAL A 121 22.14 3.25 11.89
N ARG A 122 21.46 2.21 11.39
CA ARG A 122 22.12 1.05 10.79
C ARG A 122 23.00 1.42 9.61
N TYR A 123 22.55 2.32 8.74
CA TYR A 123 23.26 2.66 7.52
C TYR A 123 24.38 3.69 7.75
N TYR A 124 24.12 4.71 8.58
CA TYR A 124 25.03 5.84 8.76
C TYR A 124 25.94 5.71 9.99
N MET A 125 25.48 5.07 11.06
CA MET A 125 26.19 5.06 12.35
C MET A 125 27.02 3.79 12.59
N ILE A 126 26.69 2.67 11.95
CA ILE A 126 27.48 1.44 12.04
C ILE A 126 28.41 1.39 10.83
N PRO A 127 29.68 1.85 10.93
CA PRO A 127 30.66 1.55 9.92
C PRO A 127 30.91 0.05 9.96
N ILE A 128 30.31 -0.69 9.04
CA ILE A 128 30.68 -2.07 8.76
C ILE A 128 32.06 -2.00 8.09
N LYS A 129 33.11 -1.86 8.91
CA LYS A 129 34.46 -2.23 8.51
C LYS A 129 34.45 -3.77 8.52
N SER A 130 34.00 -4.36 7.42
CA SER A 130 34.19 -5.78 7.14
C SER A 130 35.69 -6.02 7.09
N ALA A 131 36.22 -6.59 8.18
CA ALA A 131 37.58 -7.08 8.30
C ALA A 131 37.69 -8.48 7.67
#